data_AF-A0A2N5UPC3-F1
#
_entry.id   AF-A0A2N5UPC3-F1
#
_cell.length_a   1.000
_cell.length_b   1.000
_cell.length_c   1.000
_cell.angle_alpha   90.00
_cell.angle_beta   90.00
_cell.angle_gamma   90.00
#
_symmetry.space_group_name_H-M   'P 1'
#
loop_
_entity.id
_entity.type
_entity.pdbx_description
1 polymer ?
#
loop_
_entity_poly.entity_id
_entity_poly.type
_entity_poly.pdbx_seq_one_letter_code
_entity_poly.pdbx_strand_id
1 'polypeptide(L)'
;MRRRASGLQKVLREYNERVGDFVQEFPERVHPRQIEYAKLMQLEPDDPFWNNGMFTNQSKPWAVDPNNQKGIHHLAALNRGIEEQRRIGWEVRRAMRWAIDRHQQLQRIIDAFHHPTDSPDLNAVLQQPILQLLDGPSRLAAAKALIHAALIKIKNIQMIWNDYCIKLINKNASQPGETDICTAWSNQIGTMRVPLSQIPGDIHFPVDNLEAQNDNQEQADLEGGEEEEEDDKGDDNENDLRKLEQLVHQDMLDELANETRDII
;
A
#
# COMPACT_ATOMS: atom_id res chain seq x y z
N MET A 1 -16.98 13.66 2.25
CA MET A 1 -16.67 14.75 1.29
C MET A 1 -16.49 16.13 1.94
N ARG A 2 -17.36 16.58 2.87
CA ARG A 2 -17.28 17.93 3.48
C ARG A 2 -15.93 18.30 4.13
N ARG A 3 -15.27 17.38 4.84
CA ARG A 3 -13.96 17.62 5.47
C ARG A 3 -12.83 17.92 4.47
N ARG A 4 -12.87 17.30 3.29
CA ARG A 4 -11.88 17.52 2.22
C ARG A 4 -12.10 18.88 1.56
N ALA A 5 -13.36 19.26 1.33
CA ALA A 5 -13.73 20.58 0.79
C ALA A 5 -13.32 21.72 1.73
N SER A 6 -13.55 21.58 3.05
CA SER A 6 -13.14 22.60 4.03
C SER A 6 -11.62 22.73 4.14
N GLY A 7 -10.88 21.61 4.04
CA GLY A 7 -9.42 21.62 4.02
C GLY A 7 -8.89 22.35 2.78
N LEU A 8 -9.44 22.04 1.60
CA LEU A 8 -9.04 22.68 0.34
C LEU A 8 -9.34 24.19 0.35
N GLN A 9 -10.48 24.61 0.90
CA GLN A 9 -10.79 26.04 1.07
C GLN A 9 -9.81 26.75 2.01
N LYS A 10 -9.34 26.08 3.07
CA LYS A 10 -8.33 26.66 3.97
C LYS A 10 -7.01 26.90 3.22
N VAL A 11 -6.52 25.89 2.51
CA VAL A 11 -5.29 25.98 1.72
C VAL A 11 -5.42 27.03 0.62
N LEU A 12 -6.58 27.13 -0.03
CA LEU A 12 -6.82 28.11 -1.06
C LEU A 12 -6.81 29.55 -0.54
N ARG A 13 -7.35 29.79 0.66
CA ARG A 13 -7.26 31.12 1.29
C ARG A 13 -5.82 31.50 1.58
N GLU A 14 -5.07 30.58 2.19
CA GLU A 14 -3.64 30.81 2.48
C GLU A 14 -2.82 31.05 1.21
N TYR A 15 -3.13 30.36 0.11
CA TYR A 15 -2.55 30.65 -1.20
C TYR A 15 -2.86 32.08 -1.67
N ASN A 16 -4.14 32.47 -1.68
CA ASN A 16 -4.55 33.79 -2.17
C ASN A 16 -3.98 34.93 -1.30
N GLU A 17 -3.89 34.73 0.02
CA GLU A 17 -3.22 35.66 0.95
C GLU A 17 -1.76 35.86 0.56
N ARG A 18 -0.99 34.77 0.42
CA ARG A 18 0.43 34.84 0.02
C ARG A 18 0.63 35.45 -1.35
N VAL A 19 -0.26 35.21 -2.31
CA VAL A 19 -0.23 35.87 -3.62
C VAL A 19 -0.45 37.37 -3.47
N GLY A 20 -1.39 37.79 -2.62
CA GLY A 20 -1.66 39.19 -2.33
C GLY A 20 -0.44 39.89 -1.72
N ASP A 21 0.17 39.29 -0.69
CA ASP A 21 1.36 39.81 -0.04
C ASP A 21 2.53 39.95 -1.04
N PHE A 22 2.72 38.94 -1.90
CA PHE A 22 3.76 38.96 -2.92
C PHE A 22 3.56 40.07 -3.96
N VAL A 23 2.32 40.29 -4.43
CA VAL A 23 1.99 41.37 -5.37
C VAL A 23 2.25 42.73 -4.74
N GLN A 24 1.94 42.87 -3.46
CA GLN A 24 2.16 44.12 -2.72
C GLN A 24 3.66 44.42 -2.55
N GLU A 25 4.47 43.41 -2.26
CA GLU A 25 5.91 43.58 -2.04
C GLU A 25 6.70 43.70 -3.35
N PHE A 26 6.25 43.04 -4.42
CA PHE A 26 6.92 42.99 -5.72
C PHE A 26 5.99 43.30 -6.90
N PRO A 27 5.44 44.52 -7.01
CA PRO A 27 4.40 44.85 -8.01
C PRO A 27 4.87 44.75 -9.46
N GLU A 28 6.16 44.92 -9.72
CA GLU A 28 6.73 44.81 -11.08
C GLU A 28 7.08 43.37 -11.49
N ARG A 29 6.99 42.40 -10.57
CA ARG A 29 7.29 40.99 -10.88
C ARG A 29 6.06 40.27 -11.39
N VAL A 30 6.29 39.34 -12.30
CA VAL A 30 5.26 38.38 -12.74
C VAL A 30 4.83 37.57 -11.51
N HIS A 31 3.53 37.56 -11.22
CA HIS A 31 2.98 36.96 -9.99
C HIS A 31 1.79 36.03 -10.29
N PRO A 32 1.60 34.96 -9.50
CA PRO A 32 0.49 34.02 -9.71
C PRO A 32 -0.87 34.73 -9.65
N ARG A 33 -1.89 34.14 -10.30
CA ARG A 33 -3.26 34.64 -10.21
C ARG A 33 -3.93 34.12 -8.94
N GLN A 34 -4.66 34.97 -8.23
CA GLN A 34 -5.61 34.49 -7.23
C GLN A 34 -6.72 33.67 -7.91
N ILE A 35 -7.24 32.65 -7.22
CA ILE A 35 -8.31 31.80 -7.76
C ILE A 35 -9.39 31.52 -6.72
N GLU A 36 -10.63 31.50 -7.17
CA GLU A 36 -11.77 31.13 -6.34
C GLU A 36 -11.99 29.62 -6.31
N TYR A 37 -12.56 29.13 -5.21
CA TYR A 37 -12.79 27.70 -5.01
C TYR A 37 -13.61 27.06 -6.13
N ALA A 38 -14.67 27.72 -6.58
CA ALA A 38 -15.52 27.21 -7.66
C ALA A 38 -14.75 27.10 -8.98
N LYS A 39 -13.84 28.04 -9.26
CA LYS A 39 -13.04 28.04 -10.48
C LYS A 39 -11.90 27.04 -10.44
N LEU A 40 -11.28 26.86 -9.26
CA LEU A 40 -10.26 25.84 -9.01
C LEU A 40 -10.79 24.43 -9.32
N MET A 41 -12.02 24.13 -8.91
CA MET A 41 -12.64 22.82 -9.14
C MET A 41 -12.98 22.53 -10.61
N GLN A 42 -12.92 23.54 -11.47
CA GLN A 42 -13.21 23.45 -12.90
C GLN A 42 -11.94 23.53 -13.76
N LEU A 43 -10.77 23.60 -13.14
CA LEU A 43 -9.52 23.61 -13.91
C LEU A 43 -9.26 22.22 -14.50
N GLU A 44 -8.88 22.22 -15.76
CA GLU A 44 -8.37 21.02 -16.41
C GLU A 44 -7.02 20.62 -15.79
N PRO A 45 -6.66 19.32 -15.80
CA PRO A 45 -5.39 18.83 -15.25
C PRO A 45 -4.15 19.51 -15.85
N ASP A 46 -4.22 19.95 -17.10
CA ASP A 46 -3.12 20.59 -17.83
C ASP A 46 -3.10 22.13 -17.67
N ASP A 47 -4.01 22.71 -16.88
CA ASP A 47 -4.03 24.17 -16.67
C ASP A 47 -2.69 24.65 -16.07
N PRO A 48 -2.10 25.74 -16.58
CA PRO A 48 -0.84 26.28 -16.09
C PRO A 48 -0.81 26.60 -14.58
N PHE A 49 -1.97 26.77 -13.93
CA PHE A 49 -2.09 26.87 -12.48
C PHE A 49 -1.45 25.69 -11.74
N TRP A 50 -1.52 24.48 -12.31
CA TRP A 50 -0.92 23.28 -11.73
C TRP A 50 0.60 23.19 -11.94
N ASN A 51 1.17 24.07 -12.76
CA ASN A 51 2.59 24.09 -13.09
C ASN A 51 3.28 25.34 -12.53
N ASN A 52 4.49 25.19 -12.00
CA ASN A 52 5.32 26.31 -11.52
C ASN A 52 5.93 27.14 -12.67
N GLY A 53 5.29 27.19 -13.83
CA GLY A 53 5.82 27.80 -15.06
C GLY A 53 6.03 29.31 -14.99
N MET A 54 5.69 29.95 -13.88
CA MET A 54 5.84 31.39 -13.65
C MET A 54 7.19 31.78 -13.02
N PHE A 55 7.80 30.87 -12.25
CA PHE A 55 9.10 31.08 -11.64
C PHE A 55 10.15 30.26 -12.38
N THR A 56 10.28 30.53 -13.68
CA THR A 56 11.32 29.92 -14.49
C THR A 56 12.63 30.64 -14.16
N ASN A 57 13.38 30.09 -13.20
CA ASN A 57 14.78 30.46 -12.96
C ASN A 57 15.70 30.04 -14.13
N GLN A 58 15.20 30.01 -15.36
CA GLN A 58 15.84 29.49 -16.57
C GLN A 58 17.19 30.13 -16.89
N SER A 59 17.47 31.33 -16.37
CA SER A 59 18.76 32.02 -16.56
C SER A 59 19.70 31.92 -15.36
N LYS A 60 19.30 31.29 -14.25
CA LYS A 60 20.16 31.14 -13.08
C LYS A 60 21.26 30.11 -13.37
N PRO A 61 22.50 30.29 -12.86
CA PRO A 61 23.62 29.39 -13.17
C PRO A 61 23.32 27.91 -12.91
N TRP A 62 22.67 27.60 -11.78
CA TRP A 62 22.23 26.25 -11.41
C TRP A 62 21.11 25.67 -12.29
N ALA A 63 20.39 26.51 -13.03
CA ALA A 63 19.31 26.09 -13.92
C ALA A 63 19.76 25.91 -15.37
N VAL A 64 20.91 26.47 -15.77
CA VAL A 64 21.47 26.35 -17.14
C VAL A 64 22.56 25.28 -17.19
N ASP A 65 23.31 25.09 -16.10
CA ASP A 65 24.37 24.09 -16.04
C ASP A 65 23.82 22.66 -16.27
N PRO A 66 24.29 21.93 -17.29
CA PRO A 66 23.80 20.58 -17.61
C PRO A 66 23.98 19.56 -16.49
N ASN A 67 25.01 19.70 -15.65
CA ASN A 67 25.25 18.76 -14.55
C ASN A 67 24.24 18.99 -13.41
N ASN A 68 24.01 20.24 -13.04
CA ASN A 68 22.96 20.60 -12.09
C ASN A 68 21.56 20.20 -12.57
N GLN A 69 21.24 20.41 -13.85
CA GLN A 69 19.97 19.93 -14.42
C GLN A 69 19.82 18.42 -14.29
N LYS A 70 20.85 17.65 -14.67
CA LYS A 70 20.85 16.19 -14.50
C LYS A 70 20.69 15.80 -13.03
N GLY A 71 21.43 16.44 -12.12
CA GLY A 71 21.32 16.22 -10.68
C GLY A 71 19.89 16.45 -10.16
N ILE A 72 19.28 17.56 -10.53
CA ILE A 72 17.88 17.89 -10.19
C ILE A 72 16.92 16.81 -10.74
N HIS A 73 17.10 16.39 -11.99
CA HIS A 73 16.27 15.35 -12.59
C HIS A 73 16.43 14.00 -11.88
N HIS A 74 17.66 13.61 -11.55
CA HIS A 74 17.94 12.38 -10.82
C HIS A 74 17.36 12.41 -9.40
N LEU A 75 17.54 13.51 -8.68
CA LEU A 75 16.97 13.70 -7.35
C LEU A 75 15.43 13.68 -7.39
N ALA A 76 14.82 14.34 -8.37
CA ALA A 76 13.37 14.31 -8.56
C ALA A 76 12.86 12.91 -8.88
N ALA A 77 13.58 12.16 -9.73
CA ALA A 77 13.26 10.76 -10.02
C ALA A 77 13.39 9.86 -8.79
N LEU A 78 14.45 10.04 -8.00
CA LEU A 78 14.65 9.33 -6.73
C LEU A 78 13.50 9.61 -5.75
N ASN A 79 13.17 10.89 -5.53
CA ASN A 79 12.08 11.29 -4.64
C ASN A 79 10.74 10.71 -5.09
N ARG A 80 10.46 10.70 -6.40
CA ARG A 80 9.27 10.03 -6.96
C ARG A 80 9.30 8.52 -6.72
N GLY A 81 10.45 7.87 -6.87
CA GLY A 81 10.60 6.44 -6.58
C GLY A 81 10.30 6.11 -5.11
N ILE A 82 10.81 6.91 -4.18
CA ILE A 82 10.54 6.79 -2.75
C ILE A 82 9.04 7.00 -2.45
N GLU A 83 8.41 8.00 -3.07
CA GLU A 83 6.98 8.23 -2.92
C GLU A 83 6.16 7.05 -3.47
N GLU A 84 6.50 6.54 -4.64
CA GLU A 84 5.79 5.42 -5.27
C GLU A 84 5.91 4.15 -4.43
N GLN A 85 7.09 3.87 -3.86
CA GLN A 85 7.26 2.76 -2.93
C GLN A 85 6.31 2.87 -1.72
N ARG A 86 6.17 4.07 -1.14
CA ARG A 86 5.23 4.32 -0.04
C ARG A 86 3.78 4.11 -0.47
N ARG A 87 3.40 4.58 -1.67
CA ARG A 87 2.05 4.40 -2.25
C ARG A 87 1.72 2.94 -2.49
N ILE A 88 2.65 2.17 -3.05
CA ILE A 88 2.50 0.71 -3.22
C ILE A 88 2.27 0.05 -1.85
N GLY A 89 3.03 0.45 -0.82
CA GLY A 89 2.80 -0.01 0.55
C GLY A 89 1.38 0.28 1.06
N TRP A 90 0.77 1.41 0.67
CA TRP A 90 -0.62 1.74 1.04
C TRP A 90 -1.63 0.85 0.32
N GLU A 91 -1.45 0.65 -0.98
CA GLU A 91 -2.36 -0.18 -1.77
C GLU A 91 -2.28 -1.65 -1.36
N VAL A 92 -1.10 -2.17 -1.00
CA VAL A 92 -0.95 -3.53 -0.45
C VAL A 92 -1.77 -3.70 0.83
N ARG A 93 -1.65 -2.76 1.79
CA ARG A 93 -2.46 -2.82 3.02
C ARG A 93 -3.95 -2.74 2.74
N ARG A 94 -4.37 -1.94 1.76
CA ARG A 94 -5.78 -1.86 1.34
C ARG A 94 -6.26 -3.17 0.71
N ALA A 95 -5.45 -3.78 -0.14
CA ALA A 95 -5.75 -5.06 -0.77
C ALA A 95 -5.83 -6.19 0.26
N MET A 96 -4.94 -6.21 1.26
CA MET A 96 -5.00 -7.16 2.38
C MET A 96 -6.27 -6.99 3.20
N ARG A 97 -6.63 -5.76 3.60
CA ARG A 97 -7.90 -5.50 4.31
C ARG A 97 -9.10 -5.99 3.52
N TRP A 98 -9.15 -5.66 2.23
CA TRP A 98 -10.22 -6.14 1.34
C TRP A 98 -10.30 -7.66 1.32
N ALA A 99 -9.16 -8.35 1.20
CA ALA A 99 -9.13 -9.81 1.15
C ALA A 99 -9.55 -10.44 2.48
N ILE A 100 -9.12 -9.88 3.61
CA ILE A 100 -9.52 -10.30 4.96
C ILE A 100 -11.03 -10.17 5.13
N ASP A 101 -11.58 -9.00 4.84
CA ASP A 101 -13.01 -8.71 4.99
C ASP A 101 -13.83 -9.62 4.07
N ARG A 102 -13.37 -9.82 2.83
CA ARG A 102 -14.03 -10.68 1.85
C ARG A 102 -14.04 -12.14 2.28
N HIS A 103 -12.91 -12.65 2.80
CA HIS A 103 -12.82 -13.99 3.35
C HIS A 103 -13.81 -14.16 4.51
N GLN A 104 -13.80 -13.25 5.49
CA GLN A 104 -14.71 -13.31 6.63
C GLN A 104 -16.18 -13.28 6.20
N GLN A 105 -16.53 -12.45 5.22
CA GLN A 105 -17.89 -12.41 4.69
C GLN A 105 -18.30 -13.75 4.08
N LEU A 106 -17.44 -14.36 3.26
CA LEU A 106 -17.73 -15.65 2.62
C LEU A 106 -17.82 -16.79 3.64
N GLN A 107 -16.97 -16.79 4.67
CA GLN A 107 -17.05 -17.73 5.79
C GLN A 107 -18.38 -17.60 6.53
N ARG A 108 -18.82 -16.38 6.90
CA ARG A 108 -20.12 -16.18 7.55
C ARG A 108 -21.30 -16.70 6.73
N ILE A 109 -21.26 -16.54 5.40
CA ILE A 109 -22.29 -17.08 4.52
C ILE A 109 -22.26 -18.62 4.51
N ILE A 110 -21.06 -19.20 4.50
CA ILE A 110 -20.86 -20.65 4.60
C ILE A 110 -21.42 -21.20 5.91
N ASP A 111 -21.09 -20.57 7.04
CA ASP A 111 -21.56 -21.00 8.36
C ASP A 111 -23.09 -20.91 8.45
N ALA A 112 -23.70 -19.90 7.83
CA ALA A 112 -25.15 -19.75 7.76
C ALA A 112 -25.86 -20.88 6.97
N PHE A 113 -25.16 -21.60 6.08
CA PHE A 113 -25.72 -22.81 5.46
C PHE A 113 -25.75 -24.01 6.42
N HIS A 114 -24.89 -24.03 7.44
CA HIS A 114 -24.84 -25.10 8.45
C HIS A 114 -25.73 -24.81 9.66
N HIS A 115 -25.85 -23.53 10.03
CA HIS A 115 -26.65 -23.06 11.14
C HIS A 115 -27.68 -22.05 10.62
N PRO A 116 -28.97 -22.42 10.46
CA PRO A 116 -29.99 -21.53 9.93
C PRO A 116 -30.22 -20.37 10.90
N THR A 117 -29.43 -19.33 10.68
CA THR A 117 -29.45 -18.05 11.38
C THR A 117 -29.87 -17.03 10.32
N ASP A 118 -30.64 -16.01 10.71
CA ASP A 118 -31.01 -14.90 9.82
C ASP A 118 -29.77 -14.10 9.40
N SER A 119 -29.07 -14.58 8.39
CA SER A 119 -27.89 -13.94 7.82
C SER A 119 -28.32 -13.00 6.69
N PRO A 120 -28.14 -11.68 6.84
CA PRO A 120 -28.47 -10.72 5.79
C PRO A 120 -27.62 -10.95 4.54
N ASP A 121 -26.37 -11.39 4.72
CA ASP A 121 -25.43 -11.71 3.63
C ASP A 121 -25.95 -12.90 2.80
N LEU A 122 -26.44 -13.96 3.44
CA LEU A 122 -27.01 -15.12 2.74
C LEU A 122 -28.30 -14.74 1.99
N ASN A 123 -29.18 -13.96 2.63
CA ASN A 123 -30.40 -13.47 2.00
C ASN A 123 -30.10 -12.62 0.76
N ALA A 124 -29.10 -11.75 0.80
CA ALA A 124 -28.69 -10.95 -0.35
C ALA A 124 -28.18 -11.81 -1.52
N VAL A 125 -27.53 -12.95 -1.24
CA VAL A 125 -27.11 -13.92 -2.27
C VAL A 125 -28.32 -14.64 -2.85
N LEU A 126 -29.23 -15.15 -2.02
CA LEU A 126 -30.40 -15.88 -2.49
C LEU A 126 -31.40 -15.01 -3.28
N GLN A 127 -31.37 -13.69 -3.08
CA GLN A 127 -32.16 -12.72 -3.81
C GLN A 127 -31.57 -12.32 -5.19
N GLN A 128 -30.40 -12.85 -5.58
CA GLN A 128 -29.82 -12.55 -6.88
C GLN A 128 -30.71 -13.02 -8.04
N PRO A 129 -30.91 -12.23 -9.11
CA PRO A 129 -31.87 -12.54 -10.17
C PRO A 129 -31.66 -13.91 -10.83
N ILE A 130 -30.40 -14.31 -11.02
CA ILE A 130 -30.04 -15.59 -11.65
C ILE A 130 -30.43 -16.78 -10.75
N LEU A 131 -30.30 -16.63 -9.44
CA LEU A 131 -30.62 -17.67 -8.47
C LEU A 131 -32.13 -17.79 -8.21
N GLN A 132 -32.89 -16.72 -8.42
CA GLN A 132 -34.36 -16.74 -8.31
C GLN A 132 -35.05 -17.54 -9.42
N LEU A 133 -34.35 -17.82 -10.53
CA LEU A 133 -34.85 -18.68 -11.61
C LEU A 133 -34.88 -20.16 -11.21
N LEU A 134 -34.18 -20.53 -10.14
CA LEU A 134 -34.09 -21.89 -9.63
C LEU A 134 -35.14 -22.14 -8.54
N ASP A 135 -35.57 -23.39 -8.41
CA ASP A 135 -36.42 -23.84 -7.32
C ASP A 135 -35.66 -23.81 -5.98
N GLY A 136 -36.38 -23.82 -4.85
CA GLY A 136 -35.82 -23.71 -3.50
C GLY A 136 -34.54 -24.52 -3.24
N PRO A 137 -34.55 -25.85 -3.43
CA PRO A 137 -33.38 -26.68 -3.15
C PRO A 137 -32.23 -26.43 -4.15
N SER A 138 -32.51 -26.31 -5.45
CA SER A 138 -31.47 -26.05 -6.46
C SER A 138 -30.84 -24.67 -6.29
N ARG A 139 -31.62 -23.67 -5.89
CA ARG A 139 -31.15 -22.32 -5.55
C ARG A 139 -30.16 -22.35 -4.40
N LEU A 140 -30.47 -23.10 -3.33
CA LEU A 140 -29.57 -23.25 -2.18
C LEU A 140 -28.29 -23.98 -2.57
N ALA A 141 -28.39 -25.07 -3.34
CA ALA A 141 -27.24 -25.82 -3.83
C ALA A 141 -26.33 -24.95 -4.74
N ALA A 142 -26.92 -24.20 -5.67
CA ALA A 142 -26.19 -23.29 -6.55
C ALA A 142 -25.53 -22.14 -5.78
N ALA A 143 -26.25 -21.52 -4.83
CA ALA A 143 -25.68 -20.48 -3.97
C ALA A 143 -24.49 -21.03 -3.16
N LYS A 144 -24.65 -22.20 -2.57
CA LYS A 144 -23.60 -22.90 -1.81
C LYS A 144 -22.37 -23.18 -2.68
N ALA A 145 -22.56 -23.69 -3.91
CA ALA A 145 -21.47 -23.92 -4.85
C ALA A 145 -20.74 -22.63 -5.26
N LEU A 146 -21.48 -21.54 -5.53
CA LEU A 146 -20.91 -20.25 -5.89
C LEU A 146 -20.07 -19.64 -4.76
N ILE A 147 -20.60 -19.64 -3.54
CA ILE A 147 -19.90 -19.09 -2.37
C ILE A 147 -18.66 -19.93 -2.04
N HIS A 148 -18.77 -21.26 -2.13
CA HIS A 148 -17.64 -22.15 -1.96
C HIS A 148 -16.53 -21.87 -2.99
N ALA A 149 -16.87 -21.76 -4.28
CA ALA A 149 -15.91 -21.41 -5.32
C ALA A 149 -15.27 -20.02 -5.10
N ALA A 150 -16.07 -19.04 -4.67
CA ALA A 150 -15.56 -17.70 -4.33
C ALA A 150 -14.60 -17.73 -3.13
N LEU A 151 -14.87 -18.57 -2.12
CA LEU A 151 -14.00 -18.75 -0.96
C LEU A 151 -12.67 -19.40 -1.37
N ILE A 152 -12.70 -20.44 -2.21
CA ILE A 152 -11.48 -21.05 -2.76
C ILE A 152 -10.65 -19.98 -3.48
N LYS A 153 -11.29 -19.14 -4.32
CA LYS A 153 -10.60 -18.09 -5.06
C LYS A 153 -9.93 -17.07 -4.12
N ILE A 154 -10.60 -16.60 -3.08
CA ILE A 154 -9.99 -15.63 -2.16
C ILE A 154 -8.84 -16.26 -1.37
N LYS A 155 -9.00 -17.52 -0.92
CA LYS A 155 -7.93 -18.26 -0.22
C LYS A 155 -6.69 -18.41 -1.10
N ASN A 156 -6.86 -18.80 -2.36
CA ASN A 156 -5.75 -18.94 -3.30
C ASN A 156 -5.03 -17.61 -3.54
N ILE A 157 -5.77 -16.51 -3.68
CA ILE A 157 -5.18 -15.17 -3.82
C ILE A 157 -4.36 -14.82 -2.57
N GLN A 158 -4.90 -15.05 -1.37
CA GLN A 158 -4.19 -14.78 -0.12
C GLN A 158 -2.92 -15.61 0.02
N MET A 159 -2.95 -16.89 -0.37
CA MET A 159 -1.76 -17.75 -0.37
C MET A 159 -0.67 -17.25 -1.33
N ILE A 160 -1.03 -16.90 -2.56
CA ILE A 160 -0.07 -16.37 -3.56
C ILE A 160 0.52 -15.05 -3.06
N TRP A 161 -0.30 -14.20 -2.43
CA TRP A 161 0.12 -12.88 -1.99
C TRP A 161 0.89 -12.87 -0.67
N ASN A 162 0.81 -13.93 0.12
CA ASN A 162 1.30 -13.96 1.50
C ASN A 162 2.74 -13.46 1.62
N ASP A 163 3.68 -14.09 0.92
CA ASP A 163 5.10 -13.80 1.06
C ASP A 163 5.43 -12.39 0.59
N TYR A 164 4.80 -11.94 -0.50
CA TYR A 164 5.00 -10.60 -1.05
C TYR A 164 4.45 -9.52 -0.14
N CYS A 165 3.25 -9.71 0.40
CA CYS A 165 2.60 -8.75 1.27
C CYS A 165 3.36 -8.57 2.58
N ILE A 166 3.80 -9.66 3.21
CA ILE A 166 4.59 -9.60 4.45
C ILE A 166 5.94 -8.91 4.19
N LYS A 167 6.65 -9.26 3.11
CA LYS A 167 7.91 -8.60 2.73
C LYS A 167 7.72 -7.11 2.48
N LEU A 168 6.66 -6.71 1.77
CA LEU A 168 6.39 -5.31 1.44
C LEU A 168 5.94 -4.48 2.64
N ILE A 169 5.21 -5.06 3.59
CA ILE A 169 4.85 -4.38 4.83
C ILE A 169 6.09 -4.13 5.68
N ASN A 170 6.92 -5.15 5.90
CA ASN A 170 8.13 -5.01 6.73
C ASN A 170 9.15 -4.02 6.17
N LYS A 171 9.18 -3.83 4.84
CA LYS A 171 10.07 -2.86 4.18
C LYS A 171 9.56 -1.42 4.18
N ASN A 172 8.29 -1.20 4.49
CA ASN A 172 7.68 0.13 4.47
C ASN A 172 7.47 0.63 5.90
N ALA A 173 7.55 1.94 6.11
CA ALA A 173 7.34 2.54 7.42
C ALA A 173 6.01 2.09 8.04
N SER A 174 6.06 1.66 9.31
CA SER A 174 4.90 1.16 10.06
C SER A 174 3.80 2.21 10.19
N GLN A 175 2.55 1.75 10.10
CA GLN A 175 1.37 2.60 10.19
C GLN A 175 0.48 2.26 11.39
N PRO A 176 -0.34 3.22 11.86
CA PRO A 176 -1.35 2.95 12.88
C PRO A 176 -2.33 1.85 12.40
N GLY A 177 -2.51 0.82 13.22
CA GLY A 177 -3.39 -0.33 12.92
C GLY A 177 -2.77 -1.39 11.99
N GLU A 178 -1.46 -1.33 11.74
CA GLU A 178 -0.75 -2.33 10.94
C GLU A 178 -0.63 -3.69 11.65
N THR A 179 -0.44 -3.67 12.97
CA THR A 179 -0.44 -4.87 13.83
C THR A 179 -1.72 -5.67 13.66
N ASP A 180 -2.86 -5.00 13.62
CA ASP A 180 -4.18 -5.64 13.54
C ASP A 180 -4.37 -6.35 12.18
N ILE A 181 -3.87 -5.76 11.09
CA ILE A 181 -3.95 -6.34 9.75
C ILE A 181 -3.04 -7.56 9.65
N CYS A 182 -1.79 -7.44 10.11
CA CYS A 182 -0.83 -8.54 10.05
C CYS A 182 -1.29 -9.74 10.89
N THR A 183 -1.80 -9.49 12.09
CA THR A 183 -2.36 -10.56 12.94
C THR A 183 -3.59 -11.19 12.30
N ALA A 184 -4.55 -10.38 11.81
CA ALA A 184 -5.74 -10.92 11.14
C ALA A 184 -5.39 -11.72 9.86
N TRP A 185 -4.43 -11.24 9.08
CA TRP A 185 -3.92 -11.93 7.90
C TRP A 185 -3.28 -13.28 8.26
N SER A 186 -2.32 -13.28 9.20
CA SER A 186 -1.64 -14.51 9.64
C SER A 186 -2.61 -15.53 10.23
N ASN A 187 -3.61 -15.08 10.99
CA ASN A 187 -4.66 -15.96 11.51
C ASN A 187 -5.43 -16.62 10.37
N GLN A 188 -5.86 -15.85 9.35
CA GLN A 188 -6.53 -16.43 8.19
C GLN A 188 -5.63 -17.41 7.44
N ILE A 189 -4.37 -17.06 7.17
CA ILE A 189 -3.41 -17.96 6.51
C ILE A 189 -3.23 -19.26 7.31
N GLY A 190 -3.17 -19.17 8.64
CA GLY A 190 -3.15 -20.33 9.53
C GLY A 190 -4.36 -21.25 9.34
N THR A 191 -5.58 -20.68 9.28
CA THR A 191 -6.81 -21.46 9.04
C THR A 191 -6.89 -22.11 7.66
N MET A 192 -6.12 -21.62 6.68
CA MET A 192 -6.08 -22.16 5.33
C MET A 192 -5.18 -23.40 5.19
N ARG A 193 -4.43 -23.78 6.23
CA ARG A 193 -3.66 -25.04 6.24
C ARG A 193 -4.54 -26.29 6.13
N VAL A 194 -5.82 -26.19 6.48
CA VAL A 194 -6.81 -27.23 6.19
C VAL A 194 -7.39 -26.99 4.80
N PRO A 195 -7.11 -27.85 3.81
CA PRO A 195 -7.58 -27.67 2.44
C PRO A 195 -9.12 -27.77 2.37
N LEU A 196 -9.73 -26.89 1.59
CA LEU A 196 -11.15 -27.02 1.24
C LEU A 196 -11.34 -28.16 0.24
N SER A 197 -12.50 -28.82 0.32
CA SER A 197 -12.92 -29.77 -0.70
C SER A 197 -12.84 -29.12 -2.07
N GLN A 198 -12.44 -29.89 -3.08
CA GLN A 198 -12.48 -29.43 -4.48
C GLN A 198 -13.84 -29.70 -5.12
N ILE A 199 -14.75 -30.35 -4.40
CA ILE A 199 -16.10 -30.64 -4.86
C ILE A 199 -16.95 -29.38 -4.67
N PRO A 200 -17.62 -28.86 -5.72
CA PRO A 200 -18.43 -27.65 -5.60
C PRO A 200 -19.54 -27.78 -4.55
N GLY A 201 -19.54 -26.88 -3.57
CA GLY A 201 -20.55 -26.87 -2.51
C GLY A 201 -20.32 -27.89 -1.40
N ASP A 202 -19.22 -28.64 -1.43
CA ASP A 202 -18.83 -29.50 -0.31
C ASP A 202 -18.04 -28.68 0.71
N ILE A 203 -18.64 -28.42 1.86
CA ILE A 203 -18.06 -27.59 2.92
C ILE A 203 -17.65 -28.46 4.12
N HIS A 204 -17.48 -29.77 3.94
CA HIS A 204 -17.01 -30.60 5.03
C HIS A 204 -15.55 -30.24 5.35
N PHE A 205 -15.34 -29.69 6.55
CA PHE A 205 -13.99 -29.59 7.11
C PHE A 205 -13.60 -31.00 7.58
N PRO A 206 -12.45 -31.55 7.16
CA PRO A 206 -11.91 -32.75 7.78
C PRO A 206 -11.41 -32.36 9.17
N VAL A 207 -12.27 -32.44 10.17
CA VAL A 207 -11.95 -32.08 11.57
C VAL A 207 -11.10 -33.16 12.27
N ASP A 208 -10.93 -34.34 11.66
CA ASP A 208 -10.39 -35.52 12.37
C ASP A 208 -8.86 -35.71 12.31
N ASN A 209 -8.06 -34.75 11.82
CA ASN A 209 -6.60 -34.96 11.67
C ASN A 209 -5.70 -33.97 12.44
N LEU A 210 -6.25 -33.13 13.32
CA LEU A 210 -5.45 -32.19 14.12
C LEU A 210 -4.82 -32.82 15.38
N GLU A 211 -5.20 -34.03 15.77
CA GLU A 211 -4.58 -34.71 16.93
C GLU A 211 -3.35 -35.57 16.56
N ALA A 212 -3.06 -35.79 15.27
CA ALA A 212 -2.01 -36.73 14.83
C ALA A 212 -0.65 -36.08 14.49
N GLN A 213 -0.47 -34.76 14.66
CA GLN A 213 0.79 -34.08 14.31
C GLN A 213 1.62 -33.61 15.52
N ASN A 214 1.25 -33.99 16.75
CA ASN A 214 1.98 -33.56 17.95
C ASN A 214 2.95 -34.61 18.54
N ASP A 215 3.14 -35.76 17.88
CA ASP A 215 3.92 -36.89 18.42
C ASP A 215 5.17 -37.26 17.59
N ASN A 216 5.82 -36.30 16.94
CA ASN A 216 7.16 -36.52 16.40
C ASN A 216 8.20 -35.69 17.18
N GLN A 217 8.38 -36.07 18.44
CA GLN A 217 9.59 -35.79 19.19
C GLN A 217 10.46 -37.05 19.17
N GLU A 218 11.06 -37.34 18.01
CA GLU A 218 12.14 -38.31 17.92
C GLU A 218 13.42 -37.67 18.46
N GLN A 219 13.82 -38.14 19.64
CA GLN A 219 15.20 -38.08 20.10
C GLN A 219 16.10 -38.72 19.04
N ALA A 220 16.99 -37.91 18.45
CA ALA A 220 18.12 -38.40 17.68
C ALA A 220 19.40 -37.95 18.39
N ASP A 221 20.31 -38.91 18.50
CA ASP A 221 21.48 -38.93 19.34
C ASP A 221 22.50 -37.83 19.06
N LEU A 222 23.17 -37.42 20.13
CA LEU A 222 24.36 -36.59 20.15
C LEU A 222 25.56 -37.40 19.62
N GLU A 223 25.95 -37.18 18.36
CA GLU A 223 27.32 -37.44 17.92
C GLU A 223 27.89 -36.18 17.26
N GLY A 224 29.08 -35.80 17.75
CA GLY A 224 29.73 -34.54 17.45
C GLY A 224 30.24 -34.41 16.02
N GLY A 225 30.20 -33.18 15.54
CA GLY A 225 30.88 -32.68 14.36
C GLY A 225 31.03 -31.18 14.52
N GLU A 226 32.25 -30.70 14.31
CA GLU A 226 32.75 -29.36 14.65
C GLU A 226 31.94 -28.24 13.95
N GLU A 227 31.50 -27.25 14.73
CA GLU A 227 30.90 -26.01 14.23
C GLU A 227 32.02 -25.08 13.75
N GLU A 228 32.15 -24.92 12.43
CA GLU A 228 32.78 -23.72 11.86
C GLU A 228 31.74 -22.59 11.90
N GLU A 229 32.05 -21.51 12.62
CA GLU A 229 31.24 -20.31 12.68
C GLU A 229 31.24 -19.60 11.31
N GLU A 230 30.08 -19.52 10.66
CA GLU A 230 29.83 -18.56 9.58
C GLU A 230 29.18 -17.31 10.15
N ASP A 231 29.95 -16.22 10.08
CA ASP A 231 29.60 -14.85 10.47
C ASP A 231 28.23 -14.40 9.91
N ASP A 232 27.39 -13.99 10.84
CA ASP A 232 26.19 -13.17 10.66
C ASP A 232 26.57 -11.81 10.03
N LYS A 233 26.33 -11.66 8.72
CA LYS A 233 26.31 -10.36 8.03
C LYS A 233 24.87 -9.86 7.95
N GLY A 234 24.31 -9.55 9.11
CA GLY A 234 23.14 -8.71 9.23
C GLY A 234 23.43 -7.26 8.81
N ASP A 235 22.51 -6.71 8.02
CA ASP A 235 22.13 -5.29 7.99
C ASP A 235 23.18 -4.26 7.53
N ASP A 236 23.32 -4.05 6.20
CA ASP A 236 24.08 -2.90 5.66
C ASP A 236 23.29 -2.03 4.67
N ASN A 237 22.03 -2.37 4.33
CA ASN A 237 21.34 -1.67 3.23
C ASN A 237 20.75 -0.30 3.63
N GLU A 238 20.35 -0.11 4.90
CA GLU A 238 19.94 1.22 5.38
C GLU A 238 21.16 2.12 5.64
N ASN A 239 22.28 1.51 6.01
CA ASN A 239 23.55 2.20 6.22
C ASN A 239 24.14 2.68 4.87
N ASP A 240 24.02 1.89 3.81
CA ASP A 240 24.51 2.26 2.48
C ASP A 240 23.71 3.40 1.85
N LEU A 241 22.40 3.49 2.09
CA LEU A 241 21.60 4.61 1.61
C LEU A 241 21.92 5.91 2.35
N ARG A 242 22.14 5.83 3.67
CA ARG A 242 22.59 6.98 4.48
C ARG A 242 24.02 7.40 4.17
N LYS A 243 24.92 6.44 3.90
CA LYS A 243 26.28 6.72 3.42
C LYS A 243 26.25 7.42 2.07
N LEU A 244 25.38 7.01 1.14
CA LEU A 244 25.23 7.67 -0.17
C LEU A 244 24.66 9.09 -0.02
N GLU A 245 23.65 9.28 0.84
CA GLU A 245 23.10 10.61 1.12
C GLU A 245 24.14 11.53 1.77
N GLN A 246 24.93 11.03 2.73
CA GLN A 246 26.02 11.77 3.36
C GLN A 246 27.17 12.08 2.39
N LEU A 247 27.53 11.14 1.51
CA LEU A 247 28.60 11.33 0.53
C LEU A 247 28.22 12.38 -0.51
N VAL A 248 26.97 12.36 -1.01
CA VAL A 248 26.46 13.39 -1.93
C VAL A 248 26.35 14.75 -1.25
N HIS A 249 25.95 14.80 0.03
CA HIS A 249 25.93 16.06 0.79
C HIS A 249 27.33 16.62 1.04
N GLN A 250 28.31 15.76 1.34
CA GLN A 250 29.68 16.17 1.61
C GLN A 250 30.38 16.66 0.34
N ASP A 251 30.23 15.95 -0.78
CA ASP A 251 30.83 16.34 -2.07
C ASP A 251 30.27 17.69 -2.56
N MET A 252 28.95 17.91 -2.44
CA MET A 252 28.34 19.22 -2.77
C MET A 252 28.84 20.35 -1.86
N LEU A 253 29.11 20.08 -0.58
CA LEU A 253 29.62 21.09 0.35
C LEU A 253 31.11 21.41 0.07
N ASP A 254 31.90 20.41 -0.31
CA ASP A 254 33.32 20.58 -0.63
C ASP A 254 33.52 21.29 -1.98
N GLU A 255 32.65 21.06 -2.97
CA GLU A 255 32.61 21.84 -4.22
C GLU A 255 32.23 23.30 -3.96
N LEU A 256 31.18 23.55 -3.16
CA LEU A 256 30.78 24.92 -2.75
C LEU A 256 31.88 25.66 -2.00
N ALA A 257 32.61 24.96 -1.12
CA ALA A 257 33.71 25.56 -0.35
C ALA A 257 34.92 25.91 -1.23
N ASN A 258 35.20 25.11 -2.26
CA ASN A 258 36.28 25.38 -3.21
C ASN A 258 35.94 26.52 -4.18
N GLU A 259 34.70 26.64 -4.64
CA GLU A 259 34.27 27.76 -5.49
C GLU A 259 34.33 29.12 -4.77
N THR A 260 34.10 29.15 -3.44
CA THR A 260 34.27 30.39 -2.66
C THR A 260 35.73 30.83 -2.44
N ARG A 261 36.72 29.97 -2.68
CA ARG A 261 38.15 30.32 -2.53
C ARG A 261 38.76 30.95 -3.78
N ASP A 262 38.13 30.78 -4.94
CA ASP A 262 38.60 31.35 -6.21
C ASP A 262 38.04 32.76 -6.52
N ILE A 263 37.36 33.39 -5.55
CA ILE A 263 36.73 34.73 -5.70
C ILE A 263 37.35 35.78 -4.72
N ILE A 264 38.55 35.54 -4.19
CA ILE A 264 39.33 36.58 -3.46
C ILE A 264 40.68 36.82 -4.13
#